data_AF-A0A4U1JB46-F1
#
_entry.id   AF-A0A4U1JB46-F1
#
_cell.length_a   1.000
_cell.length_b   1.000
_cell.length_c   1.000
_cell.angle_alpha   90.00
_cell.angle_beta   90.00
_cell.angle_gamma   90.00
#
_symmetry.space_group_name_H-M   'P 1'
#
loop_
_entity.id
_entity.type
_entity.pdbx_description
1 polymer ?
#
loop_
_entity_poly.entity_id
_entity_poly.type
_entity_poly.pdbx_seq_one_letter_code
_entity_poly.pdbx_strand_id
1 'polypeptide(L)'
;MNRIISMFLRGAPIALAAGLFATACVQEPPSGNLSRPSPVIDDPTTDFENQPGVFAGDEDNTHSHMGDLGEGVFKDPFEVLAQRQEEGPPEVRTRLHSCQKLQNAALQNLLVSLGVNIDATAQVPTAGQLFKGGGGALGAATYDARVGEAVVWSAAGAAKLFDIFVQAAPEIIANLPNVDQCKVGGVGTEMFDANNQCNRDAIACITGRPATDSHVAICNKVVTSASDVEKGKRIAVGTMMAAAHSCE
;
A
#
# COMPACT_ATOMS: atom_id res chain seq x y z
N MET A 1 -33.51 3.33 -53.20
CA MET A 1 -34.84 2.65 -53.21
C MET A 1 -35.06 2.05 -51.82
N ASN A 2 -35.85 2.74 -50.98
CA ASN A 2 -37.13 2.27 -50.36
C ASN A 2 -36.97 0.99 -49.49
N ARG A 3 -37.27 0.92 -48.18
CA ARG A 3 -38.37 1.45 -47.32
C ARG A 3 -37.90 1.40 -45.84
N ILE A 4 -38.09 2.38 -44.95
CA ILE A 4 -39.29 2.80 -44.19
C ILE A 4 -40.16 1.65 -43.63
N ILE A 5 -40.00 1.31 -42.35
CA ILE A 5 -41.10 0.94 -41.45
C ILE A 5 -40.83 1.54 -40.05
N SER A 6 -41.69 2.51 -39.71
CA SER A 6 -41.94 3.00 -38.36
C SER A 6 -42.98 2.09 -37.70
N MET A 7 -42.81 1.75 -36.43
CA MET A 7 -43.94 1.38 -35.58
C MET A 7 -43.76 1.95 -34.18
N PHE A 8 -44.43 3.09 -33.99
CA PHE A 8 -44.89 3.60 -32.70
C PHE A 8 -45.88 2.62 -32.06
N LEU A 9 -45.78 2.41 -30.75
CA LEU A 9 -46.91 2.26 -29.82
C LEU A 9 -46.37 2.61 -28.41
N ARG A 10 -46.73 3.76 -27.83
CA ARG A 10 -47.78 3.92 -26.79
C ARG A 10 -47.61 2.86 -25.69
N GLY A 11 -47.19 3.16 -24.47
CA GLY A 11 -47.52 4.29 -23.62
C GLY A 11 -48.39 3.79 -22.46
N ALA A 12 -47.85 3.80 -21.24
CA ALA A 12 -48.57 4.10 -19.99
C ALA A 12 -47.59 4.02 -18.78
N PRO A 13 -47.53 5.05 -17.94
CA PRO A 13 -46.74 5.10 -16.71
C PRO A 13 -47.58 4.64 -15.51
N ILE A 14 -47.05 3.77 -14.64
CA ILE A 14 -47.54 3.35 -13.31
C ILE A 14 -46.44 2.38 -12.81
N ALA A 15 -45.85 2.42 -11.61
CA ALA A 15 -46.18 3.04 -10.35
C ALA A 15 -44.89 3.44 -9.61
N LEU A 16 -44.96 4.54 -8.86
CA LEU A 16 -44.15 4.76 -7.67
C LEU A 16 -44.31 3.54 -6.74
N ALA A 17 -43.26 2.74 -6.59
CA ALA A 17 -43.06 1.94 -5.39
C ALA A 17 -42.05 2.71 -4.54
N ALA A 18 -42.57 3.46 -3.59
CA ALA A 18 -41.81 4.01 -2.48
C ALA A 18 -41.18 2.85 -1.72
N GLY A 19 -39.92 2.54 -2.04
CA GLY A 19 -39.10 1.68 -1.21
C GLY A 19 -38.90 2.39 0.12
N LEU A 20 -39.55 1.88 1.16
CA LEU A 20 -39.25 2.21 2.54
C LEU A 20 -37.76 1.97 2.78
N PHE A 21 -36.97 3.03 2.77
CA PHE A 21 -35.69 3.05 3.44
C PHE A 21 -35.98 2.96 4.94
N ALA A 22 -36.02 1.74 5.45
CA ALA A 22 -35.89 1.50 6.88
C ALA A 22 -34.51 2.05 7.27
N THR A 23 -34.54 3.18 7.97
CA THR A 23 -33.45 3.73 8.75
C THR A 23 -32.99 2.69 9.76
N ALA A 24 -32.02 1.86 9.39
CA ALA A 24 -31.27 1.04 10.34
C ALA A 24 -30.13 1.89 10.93
N CYS A 25 -30.50 2.95 11.65
CA CYS A 25 -29.62 3.71 12.54
C CYS A 25 -30.49 4.12 13.72
N VAL A 26 -30.60 3.23 14.71
CA VAL A 26 -30.56 3.47 16.17
C VAL A 26 -30.85 2.09 16.78
N GLN A 27 -29.80 1.30 16.93
CA GLN A 27 -29.73 0.43 18.09
C GLN A 27 -28.89 1.23 19.07
N GLU A 28 -29.51 1.77 20.11
CA GLU A 28 -28.79 2.20 21.31
C GLU A 28 -27.79 1.08 21.66
N PRO A 29 -26.48 1.35 21.74
CA PRO A 29 -25.57 0.36 22.26
C PRO A 29 -26.06 0.03 23.66
N PRO A 30 -26.17 -1.26 24.05
CA PRO A 30 -26.53 -1.60 25.40
C PRO A 30 -25.55 -0.89 26.33
N SER A 31 -26.06 0.00 27.19
CA SER A 31 -25.31 0.65 28.26
C SER A 31 -25.01 -0.34 29.39
N GLY A 32 -24.67 -1.58 29.02
CA GLY A 32 -24.08 -2.55 29.91
C GLY A 32 -22.60 -2.23 30.01
N ASN A 33 -22.09 -2.15 31.23
CA ASN A 33 -20.68 -2.16 31.53
C ASN A 33 -19.95 -3.16 30.62
N LEU A 34 -19.35 -2.67 29.54
CA LEU A 34 -18.25 -3.36 28.91
C LEU A 34 -17.09 -3.17 29.88
N SER A 35 -17.03 -4.03 30.88
CA SER A 35 -15.75 -4.24 31.58
C SER A 35 -14.77 -4.62 30.48
N ARG A 36 -13.86 -3.70 30.17
CA ARG A 36 -12.70 -3.98 29.33
C ARG A 36 -12.10 -5.28 29.85
N PRO A 37 -11.89 -6.29 29.00
CA PRO A 37 -11.16 -7.48 29.41
C PRO A 37 -9.88 -7.01 30.06
N SER A 38 -9.60 -7.48 31.28
CA SER A 38 -8.30 -7.23 31.89
C SER A 38 -7.24 -7.69 30.88
N PRO A 39 -6.22 -6.87 30.60
CA PRO A 39 -5.19 -7.28 29.66
C PRO A 39 -4.62 -8.63 30.08
N VAL A 40 -4.39 -9.51 29.10
CA VAL A 40 -3.63 -10.73 29.33
C VAL A 40 -2.20 -10.28 29.62
N ILE A 41 -1.80 -10.43 30.88
CA ILE A 41 -0.45 -10.14 31.34
C ILE A 41 0.33 -11.44 31.16
N ASP A 42 1.13 -11.53 30.10
CA ASP A 42 1.95 -12.71 29.82
C ASP A 42 3.06 -12.88 30.86
N ASP A 43 3.57 -11.76 31.39
CA ASP A 43 4.53 -11.76 32.49
C ASP A 43 4.16 -10.72 33.57
N PRO A 44 3.69 -11.16 34.76
CA PRO A 44 3.27 -10.27 35.84
C PRO A 44 4.41 -9.50 36.52
N THR A 45 5.65 -9.73 36.10
CA THR A 45 6.83 -8.99 36.58
C THR A 45 7.22 -7.83 35.66
N THR A 46 6.57 -7.71 34.51
CA THR A 46 6.77 -6.61 33.57
C THR A 46 5.54 -5.71 33.57
N ASP A 47 5.76 -4.40 33.66
CA ASP A 47 4.68 -3.43 33.50
C ASP A 47 4.00 -3.66 32.15
N PHE A 48 2.67 -3.58 32.11
CA PHE A 48 1.85 -3.91 30.93
C PHE A 48 2.38 -3.25 29.65
N GLU A 49 2.87 -2.02 29.73
CA GLU A 49 3.41 -1.23 28.62
C GLU A 49 4.73 -1.76 28.04
N ASN A 50 5.41 -2.65 28.76
CA ASN A 50 6.71 -3.22 28.38
C ASN A 50 6.62 -4.68 27.94
N GLN A 51 5.40 -5.23 27.86
CA GLN A 51 5.20 -6.59 27.38
C GLN A 51 5.33 -6.67 25.85
N PRO A 52 6.00 -7.70 25.30
CA PRO A 52 5.99 -7.95 23.86
C PRO A 52 4.55 -8.14 23.38
N GLY A 53 4.10 -7.37 22.39
CA GLY A 53 2.75 -7.54 21.82
C GLY A 53 1.68 -6.56 22.31
N VAL A 54 1.88 -5.79 23.39
CA VAL A 54 0.85 -4.83 23.85
C VAL A 54 0.68 -3.61 22.95
N PHE A 55 1.66 -3.33 22.08
CA PHE A 55 1.61 -2.29 21.05
C PHE A 55 1.92 -2.81 19.64
N ALA A 56 2.08 -4.13 19.48
CA ALA A 56 2.17 -4.77 18.18
C ALA A 56 0.79 -5.37 17.88
N GLY A 57 0.27 -5.14 16.67
CA GLY A 57 -1.03 -5.69 16.27
C GLY A 57 -1.11 -7.20 16.53
N ASP A 58 -2.18 -7.61 17.22
CA ASP A 58 -2.56 -9.01 17.41
C ASP A 58 -3.22 -9.54 16.12
N GLU A 59 -3.53 -10.84 16.08
CA GLU A 59 -4.18 -11.53 14.96
C GLU A 59 -5.54 -10.92 14.58
N ASP A 60 -6.11 -10.08 15.46
CA ASP A 60 -7.36 -9.35 15.30
C ASP A 60 -7.23 -7.86 14.95
N ASN A 61 -6.02 -7.27 14.88
CA ASN A 61 -5.84 -5.90 14.36
C ASN A 61 -4.45 -5.62 13.76
N THR A 62 -4.40 -4.86 12.66
CA THR A 62 -3.15 -4.51 11.94
C THR A 62 -2.66 -3.08 12.21
N HIS A 63 -3.17 -2.40 13.25
CA HIS A 63 -2.84 -1.00 13.52
C HIS A 63 -1.78 -0.88 14.63
N SER A 64 -0.52 -0.99 14.24
CA SER A 64 0.63 -0.71 15.11
C SER A 64 0.90 0.80 15.15
N HIS A 65 0.49 1.49 16.22
CA HIS A 65 0.93 2.86 16.49
C HIS A 65 1.75 2.92 17.78
N MET A 66 2.74 3.82 17.81
CA MET A 66 3.37 4.28 19.06
C MET A 66 2.26 4.65 20.02
N GLY A 67 2.30 4.10 21.24
CA GLY A 67 1.23 4.16 22.24
C GLY A 67 0.36 5.42 22.16
N ASP A 68 -0.94 5.16 21.98
CA ASP A 68 -2.09 6.00 22.31
C ASP A 68 -1.78 7.45 22.71
N LEU A 69 -2.13 8.42 21.84
CA LEU A 69 -2.20 9.85 22.23
C LEU A 69 -3.47 10.17 23.04
N GLY A 70 -4.26 9.16 23.42
CA GLY A 70 -5.43 9.26 24.28
C GLY A 70 -5.10 9.30 25.77
N GLU A 71 -6.10 9.67 26.57
CA GLU A 71 -6.02 9.94 28.03
C GLU A 71 -5.59 8.74 28.91
N GLY A 72 -5.25 7.58 28.34
CA GLY A 72 -5.09 6.32 29.07
C GLY A 72 -3.67 5.84 29.34
N VAL A 73 -2.65 6.35 28.62
CA VAL A 73 -1.25 5.86 28.73
C VAL A 73 -0.28 7.05 28.64
N PHE A 74 -0.11 7.77 29.74
CA PHE A 74 0.90 8.82 29.84
C PHE A 74 2.26 8.20 30.15
N LYS A 75 3.13 8.03 29.14
CA LYS A 75 4.56 7.74 29.39
C LYS A 75 5.23 8.97 29.99
N ASP A 76 6.12 8.78 30.97
CA ASP A 76 6.90 9.86 31.56
C ASP A 76 7.72 10.57 30.46
N PRO A 77 7.61 11.90 30.30
CA PRO A 77 8.43 12.65 29.36
C PRO A 77 9.93 12.35 29.44
N PHE A 78 10.46 12.03 30.63
CA PHE A 78 11.89 11.67 30.78
C PHE A 78 12.22 10.26 30.28
N GLU A 79 11.31 9.30 30.42
CA GLU A 79 11.44 7.97 29.84
C GLU A 79 11.37 8.02 28.30
N VAL A 80 10.43 8.79 27.77
CA VAL A 80 10.32 9.04 26.32
C VAL A 80 11.60 9.72 25.80
N LEU A 81 12.19 10.65 26.56
CA LEU A 81 13.45 11.30 26.19
C LEU A 81 14.65 10.35 26.26
N ALA A 82 14.70 9.45 27.24
CA ALA A 82 15.75 8.44 27.38
C ALA A 82 15.70 7.44 26.21
N GLN A 83 14.53 6.90 25.88
CA GLN A 83 14.33 6.02 24.73
C GLN A 83 14.72 6.72 23.42
N ARG A 84 14.30 7.98 23.26
CA ARG A 84 14.67 8.83 22.13
C ARG A 84 16.16 9.16 22.04
N GLN A 85 16.90 9.12 23.14
CA GLN A 85 18.36 9.28 23.18
C GLN A 85 19.06 7.96 22.83
N GLU A 86 18.51 6.81 23.23
CA GLU A 86 18.99 5.47 22.82
C GLU A 86 18.86 5.25 21.31
N GLU A 87 17.77 5.71 20.70
CA GLU A 87 17.54 5.68 19.25
C GLU A 87 18.54 6.56 18.46
N GLY A 88 19.28 7.43 19.15
CA GLY A 88 20.32 8.28 18.59
C GLY A 88 19.86 9.69 18.22
N PRO A 89 20.72 10.48 17.52
CA PRO A 89 20.41 11.84 17.12
C PRO A 89 19.09 11.93 16.36
N PRO A 90 18.36 13.06 16.42
CA PRO A 90 17.09 13.23 15.71
C PRO A 90 17.15 12.87 14.24
N GLU A 91 18.26 13.10 13.55
CA GLU A 91 18.46 12.73 12.15
C GLU A 91 18.52 11.22 11.95
N VAL A 92 19.12 10.49 12.89
CA VAL A 92 19.21 9.02 12.89
C VAL A 92 17.87 8.41 13.25
N ARG A 93 17.23 8.89 14.33
CA ARG A 93 15.89 8.46 14.73
C ARG A 93 14.85 8.74 13.65
N THR A 94 14.91 9.91 13.01
CA THR A 94 14.00 10.22 11.90
C THR A 94 14.25 9.28 10.74
N ARG A 95 15.47 8.82 10.45
CA ARG A 95 15.69 7.77 9.43
C ARG A 95 15.21 6.39 9.86
N LEU A 96 15.29 6.07 11.15
CA LEU A 96 14.84 4.79 11.71
C LEU A 96 13.32 4.68 11.84
N HIS A 97 12.63 5.82 12.00
CA HIS A 97 11.18 5.90 12.22
C HIS A 97 10.47 6.79 11.20
N SER A 98 11.11 7.24 10.11
CA SER A 98 10.43 7.90 8.98
C SER A 98 9.76 6.83 8.13
N CYS A 99 8.75 6.19 8.69
CA CYS A 99 7.76 5.44 7.91
C CYS A 99 6.90 6.42 7.10
N GLN A 100 7.55 7.34 6.41
CA GLN A 100 6.92 8.35 5.60
C GLN A 100 6.54 7.73 4.27
N LYS A 101 5.37 8.15 3.81
CA LYS A 101 4.97 7.91 2.44
C LYS A 101 6.03 8.45 1.48
N LEU A 102 6.31 7.70 0.41
CA LEU A 102 7.04 8.23 -0.74
C LEU A 102 6.33 9.48 -1.26
N GLN A 103 7.07 10.58 -1.34
CA GLN A 103 6.56 11.78 -1.99
C GLN A 103 6.13 11.45 -3.42
N ASN A 104 5.07 12.08 -3.92
CA ASN A 104 4.54 11.80 -5.26
C ASN A 104 5.59 12.03 -6.34
N ALA A 105 6.46 13.03 -6.17
CA ALA A 105 7.62 13.25 -7.04
C ALA A 105 8.63 12.09 -6.98
N ALA A 106 8.90 11.53 -5.79
CA ALA A 106 9.77 10.38 -5.63
C ALA A 106 9.17 9.12 -6.26
N LEU A 107 7.86 8.89 -6.09
CA LEU A 107 7.14 7.79 -6.75
C LEU A 107 7.21 7.91 -8.28
N GLN A 108 6.99 9.10 -8.83
CA GLN A 108 7.13 9.33 -10.27
C GLN A 108 8.55 9.02 -10.75
N ASN A 109 9.55 9.54 -10.05
CA ASN A 109 10.97 9.33 -10.41
C ASN A 109 11.33 7.85 -10.33
N LEU A 110 10.86 7.13 -9.31
CA LEU A 110 11.04 5.68 -9.17
C LEU A 110 10.48 4.94 -10.39
N LEU A 111 9.21 5.19 -10.74
CA LEU A 111 8.56 4.54 -11.89
C LEU A 111 9.32 4.83 -13.19
N VAL A 112 9.64 6.09 -13.46
CA VAL A 112 10.37 6.50 -14.67
C VAL A 112 11.77 5.88 -14.70
N SER A 113 12.47 5.82 -13.57
CA SER A 113 13.80 5.21 -13.48
C SER A 113 13.81 3.71 -13.79
N LEU A 114 12.69 3.02 -13.57
CA LEU A 114 12.49 1.61 -13.92
C LEU A 114 11.91 1.42 -15.33
N GLY A 115 11.83 2.50 -16.12
CA GLY A 115 11.39 2.48 -17.51
C GLY A 115 9.88 2.53 -17.69
N VAL A 116 9.10 2.91 -16.68
CA VAL A 116 7.64 3.06 -16.83
C VAL A 116 7.33 4.35 -17.58
N ASN A 117 6.49 4.26 -18.62
CA ASN A 117 6.03 5.42 -19.37
C ASN A 117 4.84 6.08 -18.66
N ILE A 118 5.13 7.13 -17.89
CA ILE A 118 4.12 7.87 -17.12
C ILE A 118 3.10 8.63 -18.01
N ASP A 119 3.40 8.79 -19.30
CA ASP A 119 2.55 9.48 -20.28
C ASP A 119 1.74 8.50 -21.14
N ALA A 120 1.91 7.19 -20.96
CA ALA A 120 1.13 6.19 -21.67
C ALA A 120 -0.36 6.29 -21.34
N THR A 121 -1.21 6.19 -22.37
CA THR A 121 -2.67 6.21 -22.24
C THR A 121 -3.27 4.95 -22.85
N ALA A 122 -4.18 4.30 -22.15
CA ALA A 122 -4.92 3.16 -22.65
C ALA A 122 -6.36 3.14 -22.14
N GLN A 123 -7.19 2.25 -22.72
CA GLN A 123 -8.57 2.03 -22.28
C GLN A 123 -8.64 1.41 -20.88
N VAL A 124 -7.72 0.49 -20.59
CA VAL A 124 -7.45 0.03 -19.22
C VAL A 124 -6.40 0.98 -18.64
N PRO A 125 -6.63 1.60 -17.46
CA PRO A 125 -5.72 2.59 -16.91
C PRO A 125 -4.28 2.08 -16.80
N THR A 126 -3.33 2.81 -17.40
CA THR A 126 -1.89 2.57 -17.23
C THR A 126 -1.42 2.98 -15.83
N ALA A 127 -0.20 2.59 -15.44
CA ALA A 127 0.42 3.08 -14.21
C ALA A 127 0.47 4.62 -14.15
N GLY A 128 0.80 5.27 -15.27
CA GLY A 128 0.80 6.72 -15.40
C GLY A 128 -0.58 7.35 -15.21
N GLN A 129 -1.63 6.75 -15.78
CA GLN A 129 -3.01 7.20 -15.58
C GLN A 129 -3.45 7.02 -14.11
N LEU A 130 -3.09 5.92 -13.45
CA LEU A 130 -3.37 5.71 -12.03
C LEU A 130 -2.62 6.68 -11.12
N PHE A 131 -1.36 6.99 -11.43
CA PHE A 131 -0.57 7.98 -10.69
C PHE A 131 -1.19 9.38 -10.82
N LYS A 132 -1.43 9.85 -12.06
CA LYS A 132 -1.96 11.19 -12.34
C LYS A 132 -3.39 11.37 -11.82
N GLY A 133 -4.24 10.34 -11.92
CA GLY A 133 -5.61 10.36 -11.41
C GLY A 133 -5.73 10.06 -9.91
N GLY A 134 -4.67 9.52 -9.30
CA GLY A 134 -4.66 9.05 -7.91
C GLY A 134 -4.28 10.11 -6.88
N GLY A 135 -4.06 11.36 -7.28
CA GLY A 135 -3.52 12.42 -6.41
C GLY A 135 -4.24 12.56 -5.06
N GLY A 136 -5.57 12.47 -5.03
CA GLY A 136 -6.33 12.52 -3.77
C GLY A 136 -6.06 11.35 -2.84
N ALA A 137 -5.98 10.12 -3.36
CA ALA A 137 -5.67 8.93 -2.57
C ALA A 137 -4.21 8.91 -2.11
N LEU A 138 -3.30 9.39 -2.96
CA LEU A 138 -1.89 9.59 -2.65
C LEU A 138 -1.65 10.81 -1.74
N GLY A 139 -2.69 11.57 -1.33
CA GLY A 139 -2.52 12.73 -0.47
C GLY A 139 -1.66 13.84 -1.08
N ALA A 140 -1.78 14.06 -2.40
CA ALA A 140 -1.11 15.15 -3.11
C ALA A 140 -1.44 16.52 -2.49
N ALA A 141 -0.49 17.44 -2.57
CA ALA A 141 -0.68 18.81 -2.07
C ALA A 141 -1.88 19.49 -2.73
N THR A 142 -2.64 20.24 -1.94
CA THR A 142 -3.77 21.06 -2.41
C THR A 142 -3.46 22.53 -2.13
N TYR A 143 -2.96 23.24 -3.12
CA TYR A 143 -2.50 24.63 -2.95
C TYR A 143 -3.64 25.61 -2.65
N ASP A 144 -4.82 25.40 -3.21
CA ASP A 144 -6.01 26.22 -2.92
C ASP A 144 -6.43 26.13 -1.44
N ALA A 145 -6.22 24.96 -0.83
CA ALA A 145 -6.47 24.70 0.57
C ALA A 145 -5.26 25.00 1.47
N ARG A 146 -4.10 25.36 0.90
CA ARG A 146 -2.81 25.53 1.60
C ARG A 146 -2.39 24.28 2.40
N VAL A 147 -2.75 23.10 1.90
CA VAL A 147 -2.41 21.81 2.50
C VAL A 147 -1.26 21.21 1.72
N GLY A 148 -0.16 20.91 2.42
CA GLY A 148 0.99 20.20 1.85
C GLY A 148 0.68 18.74 1.51
N GLU A 149 1.62 18.08 0.84
CA GLU A 149 1.50 16.63 0.60
C GLU A 149 1.47 15.86 1.93
N ALA A 150 0.61 14.85 2.02
CA ALA A 150 0.56 13.95 3.16
C ALA A 150 1.86 13.13 3.25
N VAL A 151 2.52 13.19 4.40
CA VAL A 151 3.76 12.45 4.68
C VAL A 151 3.53 11.07 5.28
N VAL A 152 2.28 10.72 5.61
CA VAL A 152 1.89 9.44 6.23
C VAL A 152 0.98 8.68 5.27
N TRP A 153 1.12 7.36 5.23
CA TRP A 153 0.23 6.49 4.47
C TRP A 153 -1.19 6.50 5.04
N SER A 154 -2.18 6.77 4.18
CA SER A 154 -3.55 6.32 4.43
C SER A 154 -3.73 4.93 3.82
N ALA A 155 -4.73 4.17 4.28
CA ALA A 155 -5.09 2.90 3.65
C ALA A 155 -5.38 3.07 2.14
N ALA A 156 -6.03 4.17 1.76
CA ALA A 156 -6.29 4.51 0.37
C ALA A 156 -4.98 4.80 -0.41
N GLY A 157 -4.01 5.46 0.23
CA GLY A 157 -2.70 5.72 -0.35
C GLY A 157 -1.88 4.45 -0.59
N ALA A 158 -1.85 3.55 0.39
CA ALA A 158 -1.17 2.27 0.28
C ALA A 158 -1.80 1.38 -0.81
N ALA A 159 -3.14 1.28 -0.83
CA ALA A 159 -3.86 0.56 -1.88
C ALA A 159 -3.59 1.17 -3.27
N LYS A 160 -3.62 2.50 -3.38
CA LYS A 160 -3.34 3.18 -4.66
C LYS A 160 -1.90 2.95 -5.12
N LEU A 161 -0.92 2.95 -4.20
CA LEU A 161 0.47 2.64 -4.51
C LEU A 161 0.60 1.22 -5.08
N PHE A 162 -0.03 0.24 -4.43
CA PHE A 162 -0.02 -1.14 -4.90
C PHE A 162 -0.66 -1.27 -6.29
N ASP A 163 -1.82 -0.65 -6.54
CA ASP A 163 -2.44 -0.62 -7.87
C ASP A 163 -1.49 -0.08 -8.94
N ILE A 164 -0.78 1.01 -8.62
CA ILE A 164 0.19 1.64 -9.52
C ILE A 164 1.33 0.67 -9.82
N PHE A 165 1.89 -0.02 -8.82
CA PHE A 165 2.98 -0.97 -9.04
C PHE A 165 2.54 -2.22 -9.82
N VAL A 166 1.34 -2.75 -9.56
CA VAL A 166 0.79 -3.87 -10.35
C VAL A 166 0.59 -3.47 -11.81
N GLN A 167 0.09 -2.25 -12.06
CA GLN A 167 -0.06 -1.74 -13.44
C GLN A 167 1.27 -1.37 -14.09
N ALA A 168 2.29 -1.01 -13.31
CA ALA A 168 3.63 -0.73 -13.79
C ALA A 168 4.42 -2.01 -14.12
N ALA A 169 4.09 -3.13 -13.47
CA ALA A 169 4.85 -4.37 -13.56
C ALA A 169 5.15 -4.85 -15.00
N PRO A 170 4.21 -4.82 -15.97
CA PRO A 170 4.52 -5.23 -17.34
C PRO A 170 5.64 -4.41 -17.99
N GLU A 171 5.65 -3.09 -17.77
CA GLU A 171 6.67 -2.19 -18.30
C GLU A 171 8.01 -2.41 -17.58
N ILE A 172 7.97 -2.57 -16.26
CA ILE A 172 9.16 -2.86 -15.45
C ILE A 172 9.79 -4.18 -15.91
N ILE A 173 9.01 -5.26 -16.04
CA ILE A 173 9.49 -6.57 -16.49
C ILE A 173 10.16 -6.47 -17.86
N ALA A 174 9.55 -5.73 -18.80
CA ALA A 174 10.09 -5.57 -20.14
C ALA A 174 11.36 -4.71 -20.18
N ASN A 175 11.45 -3.69 -19.32
CA ASN A 175 12.52 -2.69 -19.38
C ASN A 175 13.68 -2.98 -18.43
N LEU A 176 13.51 -3.81 -17.40
CA LEU A 176 14.54 -4.07 -16.38
C LEU A 176 15.93 -4.43 -16.95
N PRO A 177 16.06 -5.28 -17.98
CA PRO A 177 17.36 -5.59 -18.56
C PRO A 177 18.09 -4.37 -19.18
N ASN A 178 17.32 -3.34 -19.55
CA ASN A 178 17.83 -2.11 -20.17
C ASN A 178 18.10 -1.00 -19.15
N VAL A 179 17.65 -1.16 -17.90
CA VAL A 179 17.83 -0.17 -16.84
C VAL A 179 19.26 -0.25 -16.31
N ASP A 180 20.04 0.83 -16.48
CA ASP A 180 21.47 0.83 -16.15
C ASP A 180 21.75 0.54 -14.67
N GLN A 181 20.94 1.07 -13.74
CA GLN A 181 21.11 0.78 -12.31
C GLN A 181 20.80 -0.68 -11.92
N CYS A 182 20.18 -1.46 -12.82
CA CYS A 182 19.86 -2.87 -12.60
C CYS A 182 20.88 -3.84 -13.22
N LYS A 183 21.92 -3.33 -13.90
CA LYS A 183 22.92 -4.18 -14.55
C LYS A 183 23.92 -4.71 -13.53
N VAL A 184 24.07 -6.03 -13.47
CA VAL A 184 25.08 -6.70 -12.65
C VAL A 184 26.25 -7.08 -13.54
N GLY A 185 27.44 -6.54 -13.24
CA GLY A 185 28.63 -6.74 -14.08
C GLY A 185 28.46 -6.21 -15.52
N GLY A 186 27.61 -5.21 -15.73
CA GLY A 186 27.28 -4.66 -17.05
C GLY A 186 26.25 -5.47 -17.85
N VAL A 187 25.74 -6.57 -17.31
CA VAL A 187 24.71 -7.40 -17.95
C VAL A 187 23.34 -7.07 -17.36
N GLY A 188 22.34 -6.88 -18.23
CA GLY A 188 20.96 -6.65 -17.83
C GLY A 188 20.34 -7.88 -17.19
N THR A 189 19.66 -7.69 -16.06
CA THR A 189 19.00 -8.78 -15.33
C THR A 189 17.52 -8.86 -15.70
N GLU A 190 17.07 -10.04 -16.10
CA GLU A 190 15.63 -10.31 -16.31
C GLU A 190 14.91 -10.51 -14.98
N MET A 191 13.68 -10.01 -14.86
CA MET A 191 12.87 -10.18 -13.65
C MET A 191 12.54 -11.65 -13.35
N PHE A 192 12.29 -12.42 -14.41
CA PHE A 192 11.96 -13.84 -14.34
C PHE A 192 12.83 -14.63 -15.31
N ASP A 193 13.28 -15.82 -14.91
CA ASP A 193 13.99 -16.73 -15.79
C ASP A 193 13.05 -17.49 -16.75
N ALA A 194 13.62 -18.37 -17.58
CA ALA A 194 12.88 -19.22 -18.51
C ALA A 194 11.87 -20.17 -17.84
N ASN A 195 12.03 -20.44 -16.54
CA ASN A 195 11.13 -21.27 -15.73
C ASN A 195 10.11 -20.43 -14.93
N ASN A 196 10.02 -19.13 -15.22
CA ASN A 196 9.20 -18.16 -14.48
C ASN A 196 9.58 -18.00 -13.00
N GLN A 197 10.82 -18.33 -12.63
CA GLN A 197 11.35 -18.07 -11.29
C GLN A 197 11.91 -16.65 -11.22
N CYS A 198 11.66 -15.97 -10.11
CA CYS A 198 12.14 -14.63 -9.87
C CYS A 198 13.67 -14.61 -9.72
N ASN A 199 14.29 -13.63 -10.37
CA ASN A 199 15.72 -13.40 -10.25
C ASN A 199 16.03 -12.55 -9.00
N ARG A 200 17.00 -12.98 -8.19
CA ARG A 200 17.42 -12.28 -6.97
C ARG A 200 17.93 -10.86 -7.25
N ASP A 201 18.76 -10.71 -8.28
CA ASP A 201 19.37 -9.42 -8.62
C ASP A 201 18.32 -8.44 -9.14
N ALA A 202 17.31 -8.95 -9.85
CA ALA A 202 16.17 -8.14 -10.29
C ALA A 202 15.33 -7.64 -9.11
N ILE A 203 15.03 -8.52 -8.14
CA ILE A 203 14.34 -8.13 -6.90
C ILE A 203 15.18 -7.09 -6.16
N ALA A 204 16.49 -7.31 -6.05
CA ALA A 204 17.37 -6.36 -5.38
C ALA A 204 17.35 -4.98 -6.06
N CYS A 205 17.31 -4.93 -7.40
CA CYS A 205 17.21 -3.68 -8.12
C CYS A 205 15.89 -2.93 -7.85
N ILE A 206 14.74 -3.59 -8.01
CA ILE A 206 13.43 -2.91 -7.88
C ILE A 206 13.09 -2.52 -6.43
N THR A 207 13.71 -3.18 -5.45
CA THR A 207 13.54 -2.89 -4.03
C THR A 207 14.63 -1.97 -3.46
N GLY A 208 15.71 -1.72 -4.21
CA GLY A 208 16.83 -0.87 -3.78
C GLY A 208 17.65 -1.44 -2.61
N ARG A 209 17.46 -2.72 -2.25
CA ARG A 209 18.16 -3.40 -1.14
C ARG A 209 18.52 -4.84 -1.51
N PRO A 210 19.59 -5.42 -0.94
CA PRO A 210 19.93 -6.82 -1.21
C PRO A 210 18.76 -7.76 -0.94
N ALA A 211 18.40 -8.58 -1.94
CA ALA A 211 17.30 -9.51 -1.82
C ALA A 211 17.71 -10.77 -1.04
N THR A 212 16.92 -11.14 -0.03
CA THR A 212 17.09 -12.36 0.76
C THR A 212 16.42 -13.56 0.09
N ASP A 213 16.73 -14.76 0.57
CA ASP A 213 16.11 -16.01 0.10
C ASP A 213 14.59 -15.97 0.30
N SER A 214 14.13 -15.35 1.39
CA SER A 214 12.71 -15.14 1.68
C SER A 214 12.03 -14.27 0.62
N HIS A 215 12.67 -13.22 0.12
CA HIS A 215 12.09 -12.41 -0.96
C HIS A 215 11.89 -13.24 -2.24
N VAL A 216 12.90 -14.04 -2.61
CA VAL A 216 12.82 -14.92 -3.79
C VAL A 216 11.71 -15.96 -3.61
N ALA A 217 11.64 -16.58 -2.42
CA ALA A 217 10.61 -17.57 -2.09
C ALA A 217 9.19 -16.98 -2.15
N ILE A 218 8.97 -15.78 -1.60
CA ILE A 218 7.68 -15.10 -1.65
C ILE A 218 7.32 -14.76 -3.10
N CYS A 219 8.26 -14.20 -3.86
CA CYS A 219 8.04 -13.86 -5.27
C CYS A 219 7.63 -15.10 -6.09
N ASN A 220 8.35 -16.20 -5.96
CA ASN A 220 8.03 -17.47 -6.63
C ASN A 220 6.69 -18.07 -6.17
N LYS A 221 6.37 -17.95 -4.88
CA LYS A 221 5.08 -18.39 -4.33
C LYS A 221 3.92 -17.61 -4.93
N VAL A 222 4.05 -16.28 -5.08
CA VAL A 222 3.01 -15.45 -5.72
C VAL A 222 2.81 -15.85 -7.18
N VAL A 223 3.89 -16.07 -7.93
CA VAL A 223 3.81 -16.50 -9.34
C VAL A 223 3.09 -17.86 -9.47
N THR A 224 3.43 -18.82 -8.61
CA THR A 224 2.89 -20.19 -8.68
C THR A 224 1.50 -20.36 -8.07
N SER A 225 1.10 -19.48 -7.14
CA SER A 225 -0.22 -19.51 -6.50
C SER A 225 -1.29 -18.77 -7.31
N ALA A 226 -0.90 -17.98 -8.30
CA ALA A 226 -1.83 -17.25 -9.14
C ALA A 226 -2.56 -18.18 -10.12
N SER A 227 -3.79 -17.79 -10.50
CA SER A 227 -4.59 -18.51 -11.51
C SER A 227 -3.99 -18.50 -12.92
N ASP A 228 -3.04 -17.60 -13.16
CA ASP A 228 -2.34 -17.41 -14.43
C ASP A 228 -0.94 -16.89 -14.13
N VAL A 229 0.07 -17.42 -14.84
CA VAL A 229 1.49 -17.10 -14.59
C VAL A 229 1.77 -15.62 -14.87
N GLU A 230 1.19 -15.06 -15.93
CA GLU A 230 1.43 -13.65 -16.29
C GLU A 230 0.77 -12.69 -15.29
N LYS A 231 -0.42 -13.03 -14.78
CA LYS A 231 -1.00 -12.32 -13.62
C LYS A 231 -0.12 -12.47 -12.38
N GLY A 232 0.37 -13.68 -12.11
CA GLY A 232 1.27 -13.97 -11.00
C GLY A 232 2.54 -13.12 -11.04
N LYS A 233 3.17 -12.97 -12.21
CA LYS A 233 4.34 -12.11 -12.41
C LYS A 233 4.06 -10.65 -12.08
N ARG A 234 2.91 -10.12 -12.54
CA ARG A 234 2.51 -8.72 -12.27
C ARG A 234 2.29 -8.48 -10.78
N ILE A 235 1.57 -9.40 -10.12
CA ILE A 235 1.30 -9.32 -8.69
C ILE A 235 2.62 -9.46 -7.91
N ALA A 236 3.51 -10.39 -8.29
CA ALA A 236 4.77 -10.60 -7.60
C ALA A 236 5.65 -9.34 -7.61
N VAL A 237 5.82 -8.70 -8.78
CA VAL A 237 6.55 -7.42 -8.89
C VAL A 237 5.85 -6.34 -8.06
N GLY A 238 4.52 -6.20 -8.20
CA GLY A 238 3.74 -5.22 -7.44
C GLY A 238 3.87 -5.39 -5.92
N THR A 239 3.84 -6.62 -5.43
CA THR A 239 3.99 -6.95 -4.00
C THR A 239 5.39 -6.66 -3.50
N MET A 240 6.44 -7.06 -4.24
CA MET A 240 7.82 -6.77 -3.84
C MET A 240 8.09 -5.27 -3.79
N MET A 241 7.58 -4.51 -4.76
CA MET A 241 7.72 -3.06 -4.78
C MET A 241 6.90 -2.41 -3.68
N ALA A 242 5.63 -2.78 -3.50
CA ALA A 242 4.81 -2.22 -2.43
C ALA A 242 5.49 -2.45 -1.08
N ALA A 243 5.89 -3.68 -0.74
CA ALA A 243 6.55 -3.98 0.53
C ALA A 243 7.92 -3.29 0.71
N ALA A 244 8.61 -2.92 -0.37
CA ALA A 244 9.87 -2.19 -0.29
C ALA A 244 9.68 -0.66 -0.18
N HIS A 245 8.55 -0.15 -0.68
CA HIS A 245 8.27 1.27 -0.84
C HIS A 245 7.11 1.76 0.04
N SER A 246 6.51 0.87 0.83
CA SER A 246 5.72 1.16 2.02
C SER A 246 6.55 0.80 3.24
N CYS A 247 6.66 1.71 4.19
CA CYS A 247 7.24 1.37 5.48
C CYS A 247 6.14 0.71 6.33
N GLU A 248 6.28 -0.59 6.56
CA GLU A 248 5.63 -1.35 7.62
C GLU A 248 6.70 -1.91 8.54
#